data_AF-A0A2C7AB55-F1
#
_entry.id   AF-A0A2C7AB55-F1
#
_cell.length_a   1.000
_cell.length_b   1.000
_cell.length_c   1.000
_cell.angle_alpha   90.00
_cell.angle_beta   90.00
_cell.angle_gamma   90.00
#
_symmetry.space_group_name_H-M   'P 1'
#
loop_
_entity.id
_entity.type
_entity.pdbx_description
1 polymer ?
#
loop_
_entity_poly.entity_id
_entity_poly.type
_entity_poly.pdbx_seq_one_letter_code
_entity_poly.pdbx_strand_id
1 'polypeptide(L)'
;MADDKVAAPAGDATGEAARHATARSARASALLHDYVELIADLLESTGEARPTDIARRLGVSHATAIKAIARLKREGLAHSKPYRGVFLTAEGQALAAEVKARHRVVVDVLLALGVPPEVAEMDAEGIEHHVSEATLAAFERFLGRARTPD
;
A
#
# COMPACT_ATOMS: atom_id res chain seq x y z
N MET A 1 1.91 61.84 13.11
CA MET A 1 0.80 60.87 13.00
C MET A 1 1.34 59.72 12.18
N ALA A 2 1.43 58.55 12.81
CA ALA A 2 2.26 57.44 12.38
C ALA A 2 1.59 56.60 11.28
N ASP A 3 2.43 56.12 10.37
CA ASP A 3 2.14 55.05 9.42
C ASP A 3 1.83 53.76 10.16
N ASP A 4 0.62 53.22 10.00
CA ASP A 4 0.27 51.88 10.46
C ASP A 4 0.31 50.91 9.26
N LYS A 5 1.42 50.20 9.16
CA LYS A 5 1.65 49.13 8.19
C LYS A 5 1.09 47.85 8.79
N VAL A 6 -0.15 47.51 8.44
CA VAL A 6 -0.77 46.22 8.81
C VAL A 6 -0.01 45.11 8.10
N ALA A 7 0.81 44.38 8.85
CA ALA A 7 1.42 43.13 8.41
C ALA A 7 0.36 42.02 8.40
N ALA A 8 0.23 41.31 7.28
CA ALA A 8 -0.59 40.12 7.18
C ALA A 8 -0.04 39.01 8.11
N PRO A 9 -0.90 38.17 8.73
CA PRO A 9 -0.43 37.11 9.60
C PRO A 9 0.30 36.03 8.79
N ALA A 10 1.54 35.73 9.18
CA ALA A 10 2.30 34.59 8.69
C ALA A 10 1.54 33.29 9.03
N GLY A 11 0.94 32.67 8.02
CA GLY A 11 0.25 31.38 8.13
C GLY A 11 1.19 30.25 8.57
N ASP A 12 0.62 29.28 9.29
CA ASP A 12 1.25 28.15 9.96
C ASP A 12 2.06 27.21 9.01
N ALA A 13 3.30 27.59 8.72
CA ALA A 13 4.27 26.79 7.97
C ALA A 13 4.62 25.44 8.66
N THR A 14 4.36 25.32 9.96
CA THR A 14 4.70 24.14 10.77
C THR A 14 3.67 23.02 10.57
N GLY A 15 2.38 23.36 10.56
CA GLY A 15 1.29 22.44 10.26
C GLY A 15 1.27 21.95 8.81
N GLU A 16 1.74 22.76 7.86
CA GLU A 16 1.89 22.35 6.45
C GLU A 16 3.05 21.35 6.26
N ALA A 17 4.21 21.62 6.86
CA ALA A 17 5.36 20.72 6.77
C ALA A 17 5.08 19.32 7.36
N ALA A 18 4.39 19.25 8.50
CA ALA A 18 4.03 17.99 9.16
C ALA A 18 3.04 17.14 8.32
N ARG A 19 2.04 17.80 7.69
CA ARG A 19 1.11 17.14 6.77
C ARG A 19 1.84 16.55 5.56
N HIS A 20 2.77 17.32 4.97
CA HIS A 20 3.58 16.84 3.86
C HIS A 20 4.48 15.66 4.25
N ALA A 21 5.05 15.65 5.47
CA ALA A 21 5.86 14.53 5.96
C ALA A 21 5.02 13.26 6.13
N THR A 22 3.82 13.39 6.69
CA THR A 22 2.88 12.27 6.89
C THR A 22 2.45 11.66 5.57
N ALA A 23 2.04 12.49 4.60
CA ALA A 23 1.65 12.02 3.27
C ALA A 23 2.80 11.32 2.53
N ARG A 24 4.04 11.82 2.66
CA ARG A 24 5.22 11.14 2.10
C ARG A 24 5.46 9.79 2.74
N SER A 25 5.31 9.66 4.06
CA SER A 25 5.47 8.39 4.77
C SER A 25 4.42 7.36 4.34
N ALA A 26 3.14 7.78 4.26
CA ALA A 26 2.04 6.93 3.80
C ALA A 26 2.30 6.41 2.38
N ARG A 27 2.65 7.30 1.44
CA ARG A 27 3.01 6.92 0.07
C ARG A 27 4.20 5.96 0.03
N ALA A 28 5.19 6.18 0.89
CA ALA A 28 6.36 5.32 0.97
C ALA A 28 6.04 3.94 1.56
N SER A 29 4.99 3.81 2.38
CA SER A 29 4.48 2.54 2.91
C SER A 29 3.66 1.80 1.86
N ALA A 30 2.74 2.49 1.18
CA ALA A 30 1.96 1.95 0.05
C ALA A 30 2.88 1.31 -0.99
N LEU A 31 3.94 2.04 -1.40
CA LEU A 31 4.94 1.50 -2.32
C LEU A 31 5.70 0.27 -1.79
N LEU A 32 5.82 0.05 -0.48
CA LEU A 32 6.40 -1.19 0.04
C LEU A 32 5.39 -2.33 -0.03
N HIS A 33 4.13 -2.04 0.27
CA HIS A 33 3.00 -2.98 0.21
C HIS A 33 2.84 -3.53 -1.21
N ASP A 34 2.75 -2.64 -2.22
CA ASP A 34 2.71 -3.00 -3.65
C ASP A 34 3.79 -4.03 -4.02
N TYR A 35 5.03 -3.82 -3.55
CA TYR A 35 6.14 -4.69 -3.89
C TYR A 35 6.09 -6.02 -3.14
N VAL A 36 5.71 -6.05 -1.86
CA VAL A 36 5.65 -7.33 -1.13
C VAL A 36 4.51 -8.20 -1.64
N GLU A 37 3.36 -7.62 -1.98
CA GLU A 37 2.24 -8.35 -2.59
C GLU A 37 2.65 -8.92 -3.94
N LEU A 38 3.19 -8.09 -4.84
CA LEU A 38 3.60 -8.57 -6.14
C LEU A 38 4.70 -9.65 -6.07
N ILE A 39 5.66 -9.51 -5.15
CA ILE A 39 6.69 -10.54 -4.97
C ILE A 39 6.04 -11.83 -4.45
N ALA A 40 5.11 -11.76 -3.51
CA ALA A 40 4.39 -12.93 -3.02
C ALA A 40 3.62 -13.63 -4.14
N ASP A 41 2.86 -12.88 -4.94
CA ASP A 41 2.07 -13.42 -6.06
C ASP A 41 2.94 -14.02 -7.17
N LEU A 42 4.09 -13.41 -7.49
CA LEU A 42 5.05 -13.98 -8.43
C LEU A 42 5.65 -15.28 -7.90
N LEU A 43 6.01 -15.33 -6.62
CA LEU A 43 6.53 -16.55 -6.00
C LEU A 43 5.49 -17.67 -5.97
N GLU A 44 4.22 -17.36 -5.70
CA GLU A 44 3.12 -18.32 -5.70
C GLU A 44 2.82 -18.84 -7.11
N SER A 45 2.78 -17.95 -8.11
CA SER A 45 2.36 -18.31 -9.48
C SER A 45 3.47 -18.88 -10.36
N THR A 46 4.73 -18.46 -10.17
CA THR A 46 5.84 -18.85 -11.05
C THR A 46 7.02 -19.49 -10.31
N GLY A 47 7.07 -19.38 -8.97
CA GLY A 47 8.20 -19.81 -8.17
C GLY A 47 9.38 -18.83 -8.15
N GLU A 48 9.34 -17.73 -8.92
CA GLU A 48 10.44 -16.76 -9.03
C GLU A 48 9.96 -15.32 -9.18
N ALA A 49 10.51 -14.41 -8.38
CA ALA A 49 10.31 -12.96 -8.53
C ALA A 49 11.60 -12.28 -9.01
N ARG A 50 11.74 -12.09 -10.33
CA ARG A 50 12.93 -11.42 -10.91
C ARG A 50 12.72 -9.91 -10.96
N PRO A 51 13.77 -9.08 -10.73
CA PRO A 51 13.65 -7.62 -10.80
C PRO A 51 13.07 -7.10 -12.12
N THR A 52 13.34 -7.78 -13.23
CA THR A 52 12.77 -7.48 -14.56
C THR A 52 11.26 -7.70 -14.62
N ASP A 53 10.78 -8.77 -14.00
CA ASP A 53 9.35 -9.09 -13.95
C ASP A 53 8.61 -8.14 -13.01
N ILE A 54 9.22 -7.84 -11.85
CA ILE A 54 8.70 -6.86 -10.89
C ILE A 54 8.56 -5.49 -11.55
N ALA A 55 9.62 -5.02 -12.23
CA ALA A 55 9.60 -3.72 -12.91
C ALA A 55 8.50 -3.64 -13.98
N ARG A 56 8.36 -4.70 -14.79
CA ARG A 56 7.34 -4.80 -15.84
C ARG A 56 5.92 -4.80 -15.26
N ARG A 57 5.67 -5.59 -14.22
CA ARG A 57 4.34 -5.74 -13.60
C ARG A 57 3.90 -4.45 -12.88
N LEU A 58 4.81 -3.73 -12.23
CA LEU A 58 4.52 -2.44 -11.59
C LEU A 58 4.57 -1.24 -12.55
N GLY A 59 4.90 -1.45 -13.83
CA GLY A 59 5.01 -0.35 -14.80
C GLY A 59 6.12 0.66 -14.46
N VAL A 60 7.19 0.25 -13.77
CA VAL A 60 8.31 1.11 -13.37
C VAL A 60 9.59 0.79 -14.12
N SER A 61 10.54 1.71 -14.11
CA SER A 61 11.88 1.43 -14.65
C SER A 61 12.59 0.33 -13.84
N HIS A 62 13.46 -0.43 -14.50
CA HIS A 62 14.29 -1.43 -13.82
C HIS A 62 15.13 -0.81 -12.68
N ALA A 63 15.67 0.40 -12.88
CA ALA A 63 16.42 1.11 -11.84
C ALA A 63 15.55 1.47 -10.62
N THR A 64 14.28 1.83 -10.86
CA THR A 64 13.30 2.09 -9.78
C THR A 64 13.03 0.81 -8.99
N ALA A 65 12.78 -0.31 -9.68
CA ALA A 65 12.55 -1.59 -9.02
C ALA A 65 13.75 -2.02 -8.17
N ILE A 66 14.98 -1.90 -8.69
CA ILE A 66 16.19 -2.22 -7.94
C ILE A 66 16.32 -1.36 -6.67
N LYS A 67 16.00 -0.07 -6.73
CA LYS A 67 16.02 0.82 -5.54
C LYS A 67 14.98 0.40 -4.51
N ALA A 68 13.77 0.06 -4.93
CA ALA A 68 12.70 -0.39 -4.04
C ALA A 68 13.03 -1.77 -3.41
N ILE A 69 13.56 -2.71 -4.20
CA ILE A 69 14.04 -4.00 -3.69
C ILE A 69 15.18 -3.81 -2.68
N ALA A 70 16.12 -2.90 -2.95
CA ALA A 70 17.20 -2.59 -2.00
C ALA A 70 16.64 -2.02 -0.68
N ARG A 71 15.58 -1.21 -0.75
CA ARG A 71 14.86 -0.74 0.45
C ARG A 71 14.20 -1.89 1.18
N LEU A 72 13.43 -2.76 0.52
CA LEU A 72 12.82 -3.94 1.16
C LEU A 72 13.85 -4.79 1.92
N LYS A 73 15.04 -4.98 1.33
CA LYS A 73 16.14 -5.71 1.98
C LYS A 73 16.65 -5.01 3.24
N ARG A 74 16.77 -3.68 3.20
CA ARG A 74 17.20 -2.87 4.34
C ARG A 74 16.17 -2.87 5.48
N GLU A 75 14.87 -2.90 5.13
CA GLU A 75 13.77 -3.01 6.10
C GLU A 75 13.56 -4.46 6.59
N GLY A 76 14.38 -5.43 6.19
CA GLY A 76 14.26 -6.82 6.63
C GLY A 76 13.14 -7.63 5.94
N LEU A 77 12.44 -7.05 4.97
CA LEU A 77 11.26 -7.66 4.32
C LEU A 77 11.62 -8.61 3.16
N ALA A 78 12.82 -8.46 2.58
CA ALA A 78 13.23 -9.28 1.45
C ALA A 78 14.71 -9.67 1.49
N HIS A 79 15.07 -10.70 0.73
CA HIS A 79 16.43 -11.09 0.43
C HIS A 79 16.56 -11.50 -1.04
N SER A 80 17.79 -11.61 -1.53
CA SER A 80 18.06 -12.07 -2.90
C SER A 80 18.93 -13.31 -2.85
N LYS A 81 18.64 -14.30 -3.68
CA LYS A 81 19.49 -15.48 -3.86
C LYS A 81 20.18 -15.39 -5.22
N PRO A 82 21.50 -15.69 -5.31
CA PRO A 82 22.19 -15.74 -6.59
C PRO A 82 21.41 -16.58 -7.61
N TYR A 83 21.22 -16.04 -8.81
CA TYR A 83 20.53 -16.68 -9.94
C TYR A 83 19.04 -17.04 -9.76
N ARG A 84 18.42 -16.72 -8.61
CA ARG A 84 17.06 -17.16 -8.23
C ARG A 84 16.06 -16.01 -8.01
N GLY A 85 16.50 -14.75 -8.06
CA GLY A 85 15.63 -13.58 -7.89
C GLY A 85 15.50 -13.08 -6.45
N VAL A 86 14.36 -12.44 -6.17
CA VAL A 86 14.00 -11.82 -4.88
C VAL A 86 13.04 -12.75 -4.14
N PHE A 87 13.23 -12.88 -2.83
CA PHE A 87 12.37 -13.67 -1.94
C PHE A 87 11.99 -12.82 -0.74
N LEU A 88 10.77 -13.00 -0.25
CA LEU A 88 10.34 -12.40 1.01
C LEU A 88 10.99 -13.13 2.19
N THR A 89 11.26 -12.39 3.26
CA THR A 89 11.52 -12.97 4.59
C THR A 89 10.19 -13.39 5.22
N ALA A 90 10.23 -14.01 6.41
CA ALA A 90 9.01 -14.30 7.17
C ALA A 90 8.21 -13.00 7.47
N GLU A 91 8.89 -11.92 7.81
CA GLU A 91 8.28 -10.59 8.03
C GLU A 91 7.66 -10.04 6.74
N GLY A 92 8.36 -10.18 5.60
CA GLY A 92 7.81 -9.77 4.31
C GLY A 92 6.59 -10.58 3.89
N GLN A 93 6.57 -11.89 4.16
CA GLN A 93 5.41 -12.75 3.90
C GLN A 93 4.22 -12.38 4.79
N ALA A 94 4.47 -12.10 6.07
CA ALA A 94 3.43 -11.65 6.99
C ALA A 94 2.83 -10.32 6.53
N LEU A 95 3.66 -9.36 6.11
CA LEU A 95 3.19 -8.10 5.56
C LEU A 95 2.37 -8.29 4.27
N ALA A 96 2.84 -9.11 3.33
CA ALA A 96 2.09 -9.39 2.11
C ALA A 96 0.72 -10.02 2.42
N ALA A 97 0.65 -10.95 3.37
CA ALA A 97 -0.61 -11.56 3.80
C ALA A 97 -1.55 -10.56 4.48
N GLU A 98 -1.02 -9.65 5.30
CA GLU A 98 -1.79 -8.57 5.92
C GLU A 98 -2.40 -7.65 4.86
N VAL A 99 -1.59 -7.18 3.90
CA VAL A 99 -2.09 -6.28 2.84
C VAL A 99 -3.14 -6.98 1.98
N LYS A 100 -2.91 -8.24 1.59
CA LYS A 100 -3.88 -9.05 0.84
C LYS A 100 -5.21 -9.24 1.58
N ALA A 101 -5.15 -9.38 2.91
CA ALA A 101 -6.35 -9.45 3.74
C ALA A 101 -7.11 -8.11 3.75
N ARG A 102 -6.40 -6.99 3.84
CA ARG A 102 -6.99 -5.64 3.77
C ARG A 102 -7.65 -5.39 2.42
N HIS A 103 -6.97 -5.73 1.32
CA HIS A 103 -7.54 -5.68 -0.03
C HIS A 103 -8.87 -6.44 -0.09
N ARG A 104 -8.88 -7.69 0.40
CA ARG A 104 -10.09 -8.52 0.40
C ARG A 104 -11.25 -7.90 1.16
N VAL A 105 -11.00 -7.30 2.32
CA VAL A 105 -12.05 -6.60 3.10
C VAL A 105 -12.64 -5.43 2.31
N VAL A 106 -11.80 -4.66 1.61
CA VAL A 106 -12.26 -3.53 0.77
C VAL A 106 -13.09 -4.05 -0.39
N VAL A 107 -12.60 -5.07 -1.12
CA VAL A 107 -13.34 -5.73 -2.21
C VAL A 107 -14.71 -6.21 -1.73
N ASP A 108 -14.77 -6.93 -0.62
CA ASP A 108 -16.00 -7.51 -0.08
C ASP A 108 -17.03 -6.42 0.27
N VAL A 109 -16.58 -5.28 0.81
CA VAL A 109 -17.47 -4.14 1.06
C VAL A 109 -18.00 -3.54 -0.23
N LEU A 110 -17.14 -3.31 -1.24
CA LEU A 110 -17.57 -2.78 -2.52
C LEU A 110 -18.59 -3.70 -3.19
N LEU A 111 -18.36 -5.01 -3.16
CA LEU A 111 -19.31 -6.03 -3.63
C LEU A 111 -20.64 -5.96 -2.87
N ALA A 112 -20.61 -5.84 -1.55
CA ALA A 112 -21.81 -5.71 -0.73
C ALA A 112 -22.60 -4.41 -1.00
N LEU A 113 -21.91 -3.37 -1.48
CA LEU A 113 -22.54 -2.13 -1.96
C LEU A 113 -23.10 -2.25 -3.39
N GLY A 114 -22.92 -3.40 -4.06
CA GLY A 114 -23.41 -3.67 -5.41
C GLY A 114 -22.45 -3.27 -6.53
N VAL A 115 -21.19 -2.98 -6.22
CA VAL A 115 -20.16 -2.71 -7.24
C VAL A 115 -19.88 -4.01 -8.01
N PRO A 116 -19.81 -3.99 -9.36
CA PRO A 116 -19.46 -5.17 -10.14
C PRO A 116 -18.09 -5.75 -9.74
N PRO A 117 -17.89 -7.07 -9.77
CA PRO A 117 -16.67 -7.70 -9.25
C PRO A 117 -15.35 -7.18 -9.84
N GLU A 118 -15.29 -6.97 -11.15
CA GLU A 118 -14.08 -6.45 -11.81
C GLU A 118 -13.75 -5.02 -11.36
N VAL A 119 -14.78 -4.19 -11.17
CA VAL A 119 -14.64 -2.82 -10.67
C VAL A 119 -14.25 -2.84 -9.19
N ALA A 120 -14.84 -3.73 -8.39
CA ALA A 120 -14.51 -3.85 -6.97
C ALA A 120 -13.06 -4.26 -6.74
N GLU A 121 -12.51 -5.20 -7.52
CA GLU A 121 -11.10 -5.58 -7.46
C GLU A 121 -10.19 -4.41 -7.88
N MET A 122 -10.52 -3.72 -8.98
CA MET A 122 -9.74 -2.58 -9.47
C MET A 122 -9.77 -1.36 -8.54
N ASP A 123 -10.94 -1.04 -7.99
CA ASP A 123 -11.11 0.11 -7.10
C ASP A 123 -10.54 -0.18 -5.72
N ALA A 124 -10.60 -1.43 -5.26
CA ALA A 124 -9.96 -1.80 -4.01
C ALA A 124 -8.46 -1.53 -4.06
N GLU A 125 -7.80 -1.90 -5.17
CA GLU A 125 -6.36 -1.68 -5.39
C GLU A 125 -5.97 -0.22 -5.10
N GLY A 126 -5.16 -0.02 -4.07
CA GLY A 126 -4.68 1.27 -3.60
C GLY A 126 -5.60 1.96 -2.59
N ILE A 127 -6.90 1.62 -2.51
CA ILE A 127 -7.75 2.04 -1.39
C ILE A 127 -7.28 1.34 -0.12
N GLU A 128 -6.92 0.05 -0.16
CA GLU A 128 -6.52 -0.71 1.04
C GLU A 128 -5.31 -0.10 1.76
N HIS A 129 -4.42 0.57 1.04
CA HIS A 129 -3.27 1.31 1.59
C HIS A 129 -3.63 2.60 2.35
N HIS A 130 -4.81 3.18 2.07
CA HIS A 130 -5.26 4.46 2.65
C HIS A 130 -6.37 4.29 3.68
N VAL A 131 -6.99 3.12 3.76
CA VAL A 131 -8.01 2.80 4.76
C VAL A 131 -7.37 2.76 6.15
N SER A 132 -7.91 3.54 7.09
CA SER A 132 -7.44 3.48 8.48
C SER A 132 -7.86 2.17 9.16
N GLU A 133 -7.15 1.73 10.21
CA GLU A 133 -7.56 0.57 11.02
C GLU A 133 -9.00 0.69 11.54
N ALA A 134 -9.40 1.89 11.96
CA ALA A 134 -10.76 2.12 12.44
C ALA A 134 -11.82 1.93 11.34
N THR A 135 -11.51 2.36 10.12
CA THR A 135 -12.36 2.17 8.94
C THR A 135 -12.41 0.70 8.54
N LEU A 136 -11.26 0.01 8.50
CA LEU A 136 -11.18 -1.40 8.18
C LEU A 136 -12.00 -2.24 9.17
N ALA A 137 -11.86 -1.99 10.47
CA ALA A 137 -12.65 -2.66 11.49
C ALA A 137 -14.17 -2.38 11.34
N ALA A 138 -14.54 -1.19 10.85
CA ALA A 138 -15.94 -0.89 10.55
C ALA A 138 -16.46 -1.68 9.34
N PHE A 139 -15.64 -1.84 8.30
CA PHE A 139 -15.92 -2.68 7.13
C PHE A 139 -16.14 -4.15 7.54
N GLU A 140 -15.24 -4.72 8.33
CA GLU A 140 -15.36 -6.08 8.84
C GLU A 140 -16.67 -6.29 9.64
N ARG A 141 -17.01 -5.34 10.53
CA ARG A 141 -18.28 -5.38 11.28
C ARG A 141 -19.49 -5.29 10.38
N PHE A 142 -19.46 -4.43 9.37
CA PHE A 142 -20.53 -4.30 8.38
C PHE A 142 -20.73 -5.64 7.62
N LEU A 143 -19.66 -6.23 7.12
CA LEU A 143 -19.69 -7.52 6.44
C LEU A 143 -20.16 -8.66 7.34
N GLY A 144 -19.79 -8.65 8.62
CA GLY A 144 -20.27 -9.61 9.61
C GLY A 144 -21.78 -9.57 9.81
N ARG A 145 -22.39 -8.38 9.78
CA ARG A 145 -23.86 -8.22 9.86
C ARG A 145 -24.55 -8.63 8.56
N ALA A 146 -24.00 -8.23 7.42
CA ALA A 146 -24.57 -8.52 6.10
C ALA A 146 -24.58 -10.01 5.73
N ARG A 147 -23.68 -10.82 6.32
CA ARG A 147 -23.61 -12.28 6.12
C ARG A 147 -24.56 -13.09 7.01
N THR A 148 -25.28 -12.46 7.93
CA THR A 148 -26.30 -13.16 8.73
C THR A 148 -27.61 -13.12 7.94
N PRO A 149 -28.11 -14.25 7.40
CA PRO A 149 -29.45 -14.27 6.82
C PRO A 149 -30.48 -14.23 7.96
N ASP A 150 -31.58 -13.50 7.75
CA ASP A 150 -32.83 -13.71 8.52
C ASP A 150 -33.35 -15.15 8.36
#